data_AF-A0A2D5MTZ3-F1
#
_entry.id   AF-A0A2D5MTZ3-F1
#
_cell.length_a   1.000
_cell.length_b   1.000
_cell.length_c   1.000
_cell.angle_alpha   90.00
_cell.angle_beta   90.00
_cell.angle_gamma   90.00
#
_symmetry.space_group_name_H-M   'P 1'
#
loop_
_entity.id
_entity.type
_entity.pdbx_description
1 polymer ?
#
loop_
_entity_poly.entity_id
_entity_poly.type
_entity_poly.pdbx_seq_one_letter_code
_entity_poly.pdbx_strand_id
1 'polypeptide(L)'
;RDIGFLPEAEVHSRSKKDSPYEMGHDSARYDLDNIFQAANIATRLGKKNTEKLPKLMESKDSAVRYWGAMGYLIRGKNGLRKGRNILLNALEDESPSVRIIAAESLGKFGNKKEAKLAADLLIKYANPEVNGISLSMLSLNAIDYLDEKAAHHKETISQLPKLDPNADPRTRNYAGNLIGKIIKDLR
;
A
#
# COMPACT_ATOMS: atom_id res chain seq x y z
N ARG A 1 14.77 10.17 -13.91
CA ARG A 1 15.02 8.83 -13.32
C ARG A 1 13.70 8.05 -13.27
N ASP A 2 13.70 6.72 -13.11
CA ASP A 2 12.46 5.92 -13.09
C ASP A 2 11.71 6.10 -11.77
N ILE A 3 10.63 6.90 -11.78
CA ILE A 3 9.79 7.18 -10.60
C ILE A 3 8.90 6.00 -10.18
N GLY A 4 8.84 4.93 -10.98
CA GLY A 4 8.02 3.74 -10.70
C GLY A 4 8.41 2.96 -9.45
N PHE A 5 9.55 3.30 -8.83
CA PHE A 5 9.94 2.77 -7.52
C PHE A 5 9.25 3.45 -6.34
N LEU A 6 8.52 4.55 -6.57
CA LEU A 6 7.69 5.19 -5.55
C LEU A 6 6.28 4.57 -5.56
N PRO A 7 5.61 4.48 -4.39
CA PRO A 7 4.16 4.33 -4.37
C PRO A 7 3.51 5.49 -5.15
N GLU A 8 2.49 5.21 -5.94
CA GLU A 8 1.85 6.22 -6.81
C GLU A 8 1.46 7.49 -6.04
N ALA A 9 0.86 7.35 -4.85
CA ALA A 9 0.49 8.50 -4.02
C ALA A 9 1.69 9.37 -3.62
N GLU A 10 2.88 8.78 -3.48
CA GLU A 10 4.12 9.50 -3.17
C GLU A 10 4.73 10.18 -4.40
N VAL A 11 4.47 9.69 -5.61
CA VAL A 11 4.82 10.44 -6.83
C VAL A 11 4.13 11.80 -6.81
N HIS A 12 2.82 11.83 -6.55
CA HIS A 12 2.04 13.07 -6.50
C HIS A 12 2.44 13.95 -5.30
N SER A 13 2.55 13.39 -4.09
CA SER A 13 2.84 14.17 -2.89
C SER A 13 4.25 14.76 -2.87
N ARG A 14 5.25 14.06 -3.42
CA ARG A 14 6.63 14.58 -3.54
C ARG A 14 6.79 15.60 -4.66
N SER A 15 6.01 15.47 -5.73
CA SER A 15 6.05 16.41 -6.87
C SER A 15 5.50 17.78 -6.50
N LYS A 16 4.50 17.84 -5.62
CA LYS A 16 3.87 19.09 -5.16
C LYS A 16 3.35 19.93 -6.34
N LYS A 17 4.08 20.98 -6.72
CA LYS A 17 3.75 21.88 -7.84
C LYS A 17 4.55 21.58 -9.11
N ASP A 18 5.61 20.77 -8.99
CA ASP A 18 6.45 20.38 -10.10
C ASP A 18 5.84 19.16 -10.80
N SER A 19 6.31 18.89 -12.01
CA SER A 19 6.00 17.63 -12.68
C SER A 19 6.69 16.43 -12.01
N PRO A 20 6.13 15.22 -12.13
CA PRO A 20 6.82 13.99 -11.72
C PRO A 20 8.20 13.81 -12.36
N TYR A 21 8.38 14.32 -13.59
CA TYR A 21 9.66 14.32 -14.27
C TYR A 21 10.70 15.16 -13.53
N GLU A 22 10.36 16.38 -13.14
CA GLU A 22 11.27 17.27 -12.40
C GLU A 22 11.59 16.72 -11.01
N MET A 23 10.58 16.25 -10.27
CA MET A 23 10.76 15.58 -8.99
C MET A 23 11.69 14.37 -9.10
N GLY A 24 11.53 13.56 -10.16
CA GLY A 24 12.37 12.40 -10.43
C GLY A 24 13.83 12.73 -10.77
N HIS A 25 14.18 13.99 -10.99
CA HIS A 25 15.56 14.45 -11.19
C HIS A 25 16.13 15.22 -9.99
N ASP A 26 15.34 15.39 -8.93
CA ASP A 26 15.76 16.01 -7.68
C ASP A 26 16.14 14.94 -6.65
N SER A 27 17.44 14.79 -6.38
CA SER A 27 17.94 13.79 -5.44
C SER A 27 17.57 14.05 -3.97
N ALA A 28 17.20 15.28 -3.61
CA ALA A 28 16.76 15.59 -2.25
C ALA A 28 15.31 15.12 -2.00
N ARG A 29 14.48 15.10 -3.04
CA ARG A 29 13.11 14.57 -2.99
C ARG A 29 13.02 13.10 -3.39
N TYR A 30 13.96 12.63 -4.20
CA TYR A 30 13.96 11.30 -4.77
C TYR A 30 15.35 10.65 -4.76
N ASP A 31 15.66 10.02 -3.63
CA ASP A 31 16.83 9.16 -3.45
C ASP A 31 16.61 7.78 -4.09
N LEU A 32 16.66 7.75 -5.43
CA LEU A 32 16.46 6.52 -6.20
C LEU A 32 17.42 5.40 -5.75
N ASP A 33 18.67 5.69 -5.43
CA ASP A 33 19.66 4.64 -5.14
C ASP A 33 19.27 3.85 -3.89
N ASN A 34 18.83 4.54 -2.83
CA ASN A 34 18.36 3.89 -1.62
C ASN A 34 17.01 3.18 -1.81
N ILE A 35 16.08 3.80 -2.54
CA ILE A 35 14.76 3.20 -2.81
C ILE A 35 14.90 1.95 -3.70
N PHE A 36 15.76 2.00 -4.71
CA PHE A 36 16.07 0.87 -5.60
C PHE A 36 16.71 -0.29 -4.83
N GLN A 37 17.64 0.00 -3.91
CA GLN A 37 18.22 -1.02 -3.04
C GLN A 37 17.15 -1.65 -2.13
N ALA A 38 16.25 -0.85 -1.55
CA ALA A 38 15.14 -1.33 -0.75
C ALA A 38 14.22 -2.26 -1.56
N ALA A 39 13.85 -1.86 -2.78
CA ALA A 39 13.05 -2.66 -3.70
C ALA A 39 13.73 -4.00 -4.04
N ASN A 40 15.04 -4.00 -4.32
CA ASN A 40 15.80 -5.22 -4.56
C ASN A 40 15.82 -6.16 -3.35
N ILE A 41 15.97 -5.63 -2.13
CA ILE A 41 15.90 -6.43 -0.89
C ILE A 41 14.49 -7.02 -0.71
N ALA A 42 13.45 -6.23 -1.02
CA ALA A 42 12.06 -6.63 -0.88
C ALA A 42 11.71 -7.79 -1.83
N THR A 43 12.05 -7.68 -3.12
CA THR A 43 11.63 -8.61 -4.18
C THR A 43 12.55 -9.82 -4.33
N ARG A 44 13.83 -9.74 -3.92
CA ARG A 44 14.74 -10.89 -3.93
C ARG A 44 14.56 -11.72 -2.66
N LEU A 45 13.80 -12.81 -2.78
CA LEU A 45 13.57 -13.77 -1.69
C LEU A 45 14.88 -14.38 -1.16
N GLY A 46 14.87 -14.74 0.12
CA GLY A 46 16.00 -15.42 0.77
C GLY A 46 16.23 -14.96 2.20
N LYS A 47 16.93 -15.79 2.99
CA LYS A 47 17.21 -15.53 4.41
C LYS A 47 17.92 -14.19 4.62
N LYS A 48 19.03 -13.96 3.91
CA LYS A 48 19.85 -12.72 4.01
C LYS A 48 19.03 -11.46 3.76
N ASN A 49 18.18 -11.45 2.73
CA ASN A 49 17.36 -10.27 2.44
C ASN A 49 16.19 -10.11 3.43
N THR A 50 15.67 -11.21 3.96
CA THR A 50 14.64 -11.15 5.02
C THR A 50 15.18 -10.51 6.28
N GLU A 51 16.43 -10.80 6.64
CA GLU A 51 17.10 -10.23 7.83
C GLU A 51 17.39 -8.73 7.68
N LYS A 52 17.34 -8.18 6.46
CA LYS A 52 17.52 -6.74 6.20
C LYS A 52 16.21 -5.94 6.29
N LEU A 53 15.04 -6.58 6.22
CA LEU A 53 13.75 -5.89 6.22
C LEU A 53 13.49 -5.02 7.46
N PRO A 54 13.84 -5.42 8.70
CA PRO A 54 13.69 -4.55 9.87
C PRO A 54 14.39 -3.21 9.68
N LYS A 55 15.58 -3.20 9.08
CA LYS A 55 16.34 -1.96 8.88
C LYS A 55 15.68 -1.03 7.89
N LEU A 56 15.04 -1.56 6.85
CA LEU A 56 14.27 -0.74 5.89
C LEU A 56 13.10 -0.02 6.57
N MET A 57 12.46 -0.67 7.55
CA MET A 57 11.33 -0.12 8.29
C MET A 57 11.72 1.02 9.25
N GLU A 58 13.01 1.21 9.53
CA GLU A 58 13.54 2.32 10.33
C GLU A 58 13.93 3.55 9.49
N SER A 59 13.79 3.47 8.16
CA SER A 59 14.20 4.56 7.27
C SER A 59 13.39 5.82 7.50
N LYS A 60 14.03 6.99 7.36
CA LYS A 60 13.34 8.29 7.31
C LYS A 60 12.52 8.46 6.03
N ASP A 61 12.94 7.83 4.93
CA ASP A 61 12.23 7.87 3.66
C ASP A 61 11.10 6.82 3.65
N SER A 62 9.86 7.28 3.42
CA SER A 62 8.65 6.47 3.38
C SER A 62 8.62 5.44 2.26
N ALA A 63 9.25 5.70 1.10
CA ALA A 63 9.33 4.73 0.01
C ALA A 63 10.24 3.56 0.36
N VAL A 64 11.31 3.79 1.13
CA VAL A 64 12.15 2.71 1.67
C VAL A 64 11.35 1.86 2.66
N ARG A 65 10.58 2.49 3.56
CA ARG A 65 9.69 1.77 4.49
C ARG A 65 8.60 0.99 3.75
N TYR A 66 8.04 1.55 2.69
CA TYR A 66 7.05 0.89 1.82
C TYR A 66 7.62 -0.40 1.24
N TRP A 67 8.84 -0.36 0.69
CA TRP A 67 9.52 -1.56 0.20
C TRP A 67 9.84 -2.54 1.34
N GLY A 68 10.15 -2.07 2.55
CA GLY A 68 10.28 -2.91 3.74
C GLY A 68 9.01 -3.69 4.05
N ALA A 69 7.85 -3.01 4.09
CA ALA A 69 6.55 -3.62 4.33
C ALA A 69 6.16 -4.58 3.20
N MET A 70 6.39 -4.17 1.95
CA MET A 70 6.18 -4.98 0.75
C MET A 70 7.03 -6.26 0.78
N GLY A 71 8.27 -6.16 1.26
CA GLY A 71 9.15 -7.32 1.45
C GLY A 71 8.57 -8.35 2.41
N TYR A 72 7.92 -7.92 3.50
CA TYR A 72 7.20 -8.84 4.39
C TYR A 72 5.97 -9.46 3.71
N LEU A 73 5.18 -8.64 3.01
CA LEU A 73 4.00 -9.08 2.26
C LEU A 73 4.36 -10.17 1.23
N ILE A 74 5.40 -9.94 0.40
CA ILE A 74 5.91 -10.87 -0.61
C ILE A 74 6.33 -12.22 0.01
N ARG A 75 6.84 -12.21 1.25
CA ARG A 75 7.27 -13.43 1.97
C ARG A 75 6.11 -14.18 2.63
N GLY A 76 4.88 -13.67 2.51
CA GLY A 76 3.67 -14.32 3.00
C GLY A 76 3.67 -14.62 4.50
N LYS A 77 3.13 -15.79 4.87
CA LYS A 77 3.10 -16.27 6.27
C LYS A 77 4.46 -16.24 6.96
N ASN A 78 5.55 -16.52 6.23
CA ASN A 78 6.90 -16.47 6.77
C ASN A 78 7.37 -15.04 7.04
N GLY A 79 7.02 -14.10 6.15
CA GLY A 79 7.22 -12.67 6.36
C GLY A 79 6.51 -12.19 7.61
N LEU A 80 5.20 -12.47 7.71
CA LEU A 80 4.42 -12.12 8.89
C LEU A 80 4.99 -12.73 10.16
N ARG A 81 5.35 -14.02 10.17
CA ARG A 81 5.92 -14.68 11.36
C ARG A 81 7.17 -13.96 11.90
N LYS A 82 8.02 -13.45 11.00
CA LYS A 82 9.25 -12.74 11.37
C LYS A 82 9.04 -11.26 11.67
N GLY A 83 8.07 -10.63 11.01
CA GLY A 83 7.84 -9.19 11.04
C GLY A 83 6.56 -8.74 11.76
N ARG A 84 5.84 -9.63 12.45
CA ARG A 84 4.49 -9.35 13.00
C ARG A 84 4.41 -8.04 13.78
N ASN A 85 5.28 -7.84 14.77
CA ASN A 85 5.26 -6.62 15.58
C ASN A 85 5.66 -5.38 14.76
N ILE A 86 6.57 -5.53 13.81
CA ILE A 86 6.97 -4.44 12.91
C ILE A 86 5.79 -4.03 12.02
N LEU A 87 5.05 -5.00 11.47
CA LEU A 87 3.86 -4.74 10.66
C LEU A 87 2.71 -4.14 11.48
N LEU A 88 2.51 -4.60 12.72
CA LEU A 88 1.52 -4.02 13.62
C LEU A 88 1.84 -2.55 13.93
N ASN A 89 3.11 -2.23 14.19
CA ASN A 89 3.54 -0.84 14.39
C ASN A 89 3.38 -0.01 13.10
N ALA A 90 3.63 -0.60 11.93
CA ALA A 90 3.50 0.07 10.64
C ALA A 90 2.06 0.42 10.25
N LEU A 91 1.04 -0.09 10.95
CA LEU A 91 -0.34 0.41 10.81
C LEU A 91 -0.48 1.88 11.25
N GLU A 92 0.48 2.37 12.03
CA GLU A 92 0.56 3.76 12.49
C GLU A 92 1.62 4.60 11.76
N ASP A 93 2.19 4.10 10.66
CA ASP A 93 3.23 4.82 9.89
C ASP A 93 2.75 6.17 9.35
N GLU A 94 3.61 7.19 9.27
CA GLU A 94 3.22 8.48 8.69
C GLU A 94 2.76 8.39 7.23
N SER A 95 3.26 7.42 6.45
CA SER A 95 2.86 7.19 5.06
C SER A 95 1.64 6.27 4.97
N PRO A 96 0.52 6.73 4.36
CA PRO A 96 -0.65 5.89 4.10
C PRO A 96 -0.32 4.64 3.28
N SER A 97 0.61 4.75 2.31
CA SER A 97 1.04 3.61 1.49
C SER A 97 1.69 2.51 2.33
N VAL A 98 2.48 2.88 3.34
CA VAL A 98 3.09 1.92 4.28
C VAL A 98 2.00 1.25 5.13
N ARG A 99 1.05 2.03 5.67
CA ARG A 99 -0.08 1.50 6.46
C ARG A 99 -0.89 0.48 5.67
N ILE A 100 -1.21 0.79 4.40
CA ILE A 100 -2.00 -0.08 3.54
C ILE A 100 -1.29 -1.42 3.28
N ILE A 101 0.01 -1.40 2.95
CA ILE A 101 0.76 -2.65 2.73
C ILE A 101 0.91 -3.47 4.02
N ALA A 102 1.13 -2.81 5.16
CA ALA A 102 1.17 -3.48 6.45
C ALA A 102 -0.17 -4.15 6.77
N ALA A 103 -1.28 -3.45 6.53
CA ALA A 103 -2.63 -4.00 6.68
C ALA A 103 -2.89 -5.15 5.73
N GLU A 104 -2.49 -5.07 4.45
CA GLU A 104 -2.63 -6.19 3.52
C GLU A 104 -1.90 -7.44 4.04
N SER A 105 -0.66 -7.29 4.50
CA SER A 105 0.13 -8.42 5.01
C SER A 105 -0.52 -9.05 6.25
N LEU A 106 -1.01 -8.23 7.18
CA LEU A 106 -1.70 -8.70 8.38
C LEU A 106 -3.07 -9.32 8.04
N GLY A 107 -3.80 -8.76 7.09
CA GLY A 107 -5.09 -9.25 6.63
C GLY A 107 -5.01 -10.60 5.93
N LYS A 108 -4.03 -10.78 5.06
CA LYS A 108 -3.85 -12.02 4.31
C LYS A 108 -3.37 -13.17 5.19
N PHE A 109 -2.40 -12.89 6.06
CA PHE A 109 -1.63 -13.95 6.73
C PHE A 109 -1.83 -14.02 8.25
N GLY A 110 -2.49 -13.02 8.84
CA GLY A 110 -2.70 -12.90 10.27
C GLY A 110 -3.87 -13.74 10.81
N ASN A 111 -4.06 -13.62 12.12
CA ASN A 111 -5.21 -14.21 12.80
C ASN A 111 -6.50 -13.38 12.54
N LYS A 112 -7.65 -13.87 13.01
CA LYS A 112 -8.95 -13.20 12.81
C LYS A 112 -8.98 -11.75 13.32
N LYS A 113 -8.32 -11.46 14.45
CA LYS A 113 -8.27 -10.10 15.02
C LYS A 113 -7.43 -9.16 14.15
N GLU A 114 -6.28 -9.64 13.68
CA GLU A 114 -5.41 -8.91 12.75
C GLU A 114 -6.10 -8.67 11.41
N ALA A 115 -6.86 -9.65 10.91
CA ALA A 115 -7.62 -9.51 9.69
C ALA A 115 -8.75 -8.48 9.77
N LYS A 116 -9.51 -8.48 10.87
CA LYS A 116 -10.51 -7.44 11.13
C LYS A 116 -9.87 -6.06 11.22
N LEU A 117 -8.77 -5.93 11.98
CA LEU A 117 -8.04 -4.67 12.11
C LEU A 117 -7.54 -4.15 10.75
N ALA A 118 -7.00 -5.04 9.92
CA ALA A 118 -6.57 -4.71 8.57
C ALA A 118 -7.72 -4.20 7.71
N ALA A 119 -8.83 -4.93 7.65
CA ALA A 119 -10.01 -4.52 6.88
C ALA A 119 -10.56 -3.16 7.33
N ASP A 120 -10.63 -2.93 8.65
CA ASP A 120 -11.08 -1.68 9.26
C ASP A 120 -10.13 -0.50 8.96
N LEU A 121 -8.83 -0.75 8.76
CA LEU A 121 -7.90 0.28 8.30
C LEU A 121 -8.05 0.54 6.80
N LEU A 122 -8.11 -0.51 5.98
CA LEU A 122 -8.15 -0.40 4.54
C LEU A 122 -9.41 0.36 4.06
N ILE A 123 -10.57 0.11 4.68
CA ILE A 123 -11.80 0.80 4.28
C ILE A 123 -11.71 2.33 4.42
N LYS A 124 -10.87 2.85 5.34
CA LYS A 124 -10.65 4.30 5.53
C LYS A 124 -9.97 4.94 4.31
N TYR A 125 -9.16 4.17 3.59
CA TYR A 125 -8.44 4.64 2.40
C TYR A 125 -9.16 4.33 1.09
N ALA A 126 -10.25 3.54 1.12
CA ALA A 126 -10.92 3.03 -0.07
C ALA A 126 -11.79 4.06 -0.82
N ASN A 127 -12.13 5.19 -0.18
CA ASN A 127 -12.96 6.23 -0.79
C ASN A 127 -12.11 7.14 -1.73
N PRO A 128 -12.31 7.08 -3.06
CA PRO A 128 -11.53 7.86 -4.03
C PRO A 128 -11.80 9.37 -4.00
N GLU A 129 -12.97 9.83 -3.54
CA GLU A 129 -13.25 11.26 -3.39
C GLU A 129 -12.48 11.87 -2.21
N VAL A 130 -12.21 11.06 -1.17
CA VAL A 130 -11.53 11.52 0.05
C VAL A 130 -10.01 11.33 -0.05
N ASN A 131 -9.56 10.18 -0.53
CA ASN A 131 -8.14 9.80 -0.49
C ASN A 131 -7.43 9.97 -1.84
N GLY A 132 -8.17 10.31 -2.88
CA GLY A 132 -7.69 10.33 -4.25
C GLY A 132 -7.51 8.92 -4.84
N ILE A 133 -7.49 8.85 -6.18
CA ILE A 133 -7.49 7.59 -6.91
C ILE A 133 -6.31 6.68 -6.55
N SER A 134 -5.13 7.24 -6.28
CA SER A 134 -3.90 6.46 -6.03
C SER A 134 -3.96 5.65 -4.73
N LEU A 135 -4.36 6.27 -3.62
CA LEU A 135 -4.49 5.57 -2.33
C LEU A 135 -5.70 4.64 -2.31
N SER A 136 -6.82 5.07 -2.92
CA SER A 136 -8.01 4.23 -2.98
C SER A 136 -7.82 2.99 -3.84
N MET A 137 -7.13 3.07 -4.97
CA MET A 137 -6.77 1.89 -5.74
C MET A 137 -5.83 0.96 -4.98
N LEU A 138 -4.82 1.49 -4.29
CA LEU A 138 -3.93 0.68 -3.46
C LEU A 138 -4.72 -0.05 -2.36
N SER A 139 -5.63 0.65 -1.68
CA SER A 139 -6.44 0.08 -0.61
C SER A 139 -7.48 -0.93 -1.11
N LEU A 140 -8.20 -0.61 -2.19
CA LEU A 140 -9.19 -1.51 -2.78
C LEU A 140 -8.55 -2.81 -3.28
N ASN A 141 -7.34 -2.75 -3.87
CA ASN A 141 -6.60 -3.96 -4.22
C ASN A 141 -6.26 -4.80 -2.98
N ALA A 142 -5.80 -4.15 -1.90
CA ALA A 142 -5.55 -4.85 -0.65
C ALA A 142 -6.82 -5.50 -0.08
N ILE A 143 -7.97 -4.80 -0.12
CA ILE A 143 -9.28 -5.33 0.30
C ILE A 143 -9.66 -6.56 -0.54
N ASP A 144 -9.48 -6.51 -1.85
CA ASP A 144 -9.75 -7.63 -2.76
C ASP A 144 -8.95 -8.88 -2.35
N TYR A 145 -7.68 -8.71 -1.96
CA TYR A 145 -6.84 -9.80 -1.48
C TYR A 145 -7.20 -10.35 -0.08
N LEU A 146 -8.09 -9.70 0.67
CA LEU A 146 -8.53 -10.20 1.99
C LEU A 146 -9.61 -11.28 1.87
N ASP A 147 -10.21 -11.46 0.69
CA ASP A 147 -11.35 -12.34 0.45
C ASP A 147 -12.47 -12.09 1.49
N GLU A 148 -13.13 -13.16 1.97
CA GLU A 148 -14.21 -13.12 2.98
C GLU A 148 -13.84 -12.40 4.28
N LYS A 149 -12.55 -12.14 4.55
CA LYS A 149 -12.12 -11.39 5.75
C LYS A 149 -12.50 -9.90 5.67
N ALA A 150 -12.87 -9.40 4.50
CA ALA A 150 -13.41 -8.06 4.31
C ALA A 150 -14.96 -8.04 4.19
N ALA A 151 -15.64 -9.18 4.31
CA ALA A 151 -17.09 -9.29 4.06
C ALA A 151 -17.94 -8.38 4.96
N HIS A 152 -17.49 -8.09 6.19
CA HIS A 152 -18.21 -7.19 7.10
C HIS A 152 -18.24 -5.72 6.62
N HIS A 153 -17.42 -5.36 5.63
CA HIS A 153 -17.46 -4.04 4.97
C HIS A 153 -18.18 -4.06 3.61
N LYS A 154 -18.78 -5.17 3.19
CA LYS A 154 -19.43 -5.31 1.87
C LYS A 154 -20.46 -4.21 1.60
N GLU A 155 -21.29 -3.89 2.59
CA GLU A 155 -22.27 -2.80 2.47
C GLU A 155 -21.58 -1.44 2.25
N THR A 156 -20.59 -1.10 3.09
CA THR A 156 -19.81 0.14 2.97
C THR A 156 -19.11 0.24 1.62
N ILE A 157 -18.49 -0.86 1.15
CA ILE A 157 -17.83 -0.92 -0.16
C ILE A 157 -18.83 -0.64 -1.30
N SER A 158 -20.06 -1.14 -1.18
CA SER A 158 -21.11 -0.92 -2.21
C SER A 158 -21.60 0.52 -2.32
N GLN A 159 -21.40 1.31 -1.27
CA GLN A 159 -21.76 2.72 -1.19
C GLN A 159 -20.60 3.66 -1.54
N LEU A 160 -19.38 3.14 -1.76
CA LEU A 160 -18.23 3.98 -2.11
C LEU A 160 -18.44 4.68 -3.46
N PRO A 161 -18.00 5.94 -3.58
CA PRO A 161 -18.02 6.63 -4.86
C PRO A 161 -17.13 5.88 -5.86
N LYS A 162 -17.60 5.79 -7.10
CA LYS A 162 -16.95 5.02 -8.17
C LYS A 162 -15.87 5.80 -8.92
N LEU A 163 -15.78 7.11 -8.67
CA LEU A 163 -14.85 8.00 -9.35
C LEU A 163 -14.16 8.96 -8.40
N ASP A 164 -12.92 9.35 -8.73
CA ASP A 164 -12.24 10.51 -8.15
C ASP A 164 -12.46 11.72 -9.07
N PRO A 165 -13.20 12.77 -8.64
CA PRO A 165 -13.49 13.91 -9.50
C PRO A 165 -12.26 14.75 -9.85
N ASN A 166 -11.17 14.63 -9.09
CA ASN A 166 -9.94 15.41 -9.25
C ASN A 166 -8.84 14.68 -10.03
N ALA A 167 -9.03 13.38 -10.32
CA ALA A 167 -8.07 12.58 -11.08
C ALA A 167 -8.17 12.81 -12.60
N ASP A 168 -7.12 12.41 -13.31
CA ASP A 168 -7.10 12.39 -14.77
C ASP A 168 -8.31 11.59 -15.33
N PRO A 169 -9.00 12.08 -16.39
CA PRO A 169 -10.15 11.39 -16.97
C PRO A 169 -9.92 9.92 -17.35
N ARG A 170 -8.67 9.52 -17.61
CA ARG A 170 -8.27 8.15 -17.96
C ARG A 170 -8.20 7.21 -16.76
N THR A 171 -7.95 7.72 -15.56
CA THR A 171 -7.74 6.91 -14.34
C THR A 171 -8.86 7.09 -13.32
N ARG A 172 -9.60 8.19 -13.39
CA ARG A 172 -10.61 8.57 -12.39
C ARG A 172 -11.68 7.52 -12.10
N ASN A 173 -11.99 6.61 -13.03
CA ASN A 173 -13.03 5.59 -12.88
C ASN A 173 -12.51 4.20 -12.47
N TYR A 174 -11.20 4.04 -12.23
CA TYR A 174 -10.61 2.72 -11.92
C TYR A 174 -11.19 2.10 -10.65
N ALA A 175 -11.48 2.92 -9.63
CA ALA A 175 -12.08 2.46 -8.38
C ALA A 175 -13.43 1.78 -8.62
N GLY A 176 -14.28 2.34 -9.49
CA GLY A 176 -15.61 1.79 -9.78
C GLY A 176 -15.60 0.35 -10.31
N ASN A 177 -14.65 0.03 -11.20
CA ASN A 177 -14.51 -1.33 -11.73
C ASN A 177 -14.10 -2.31 -10.63
N LEU A 178 -13.14 -1.92 -9.78
CA LEU A 178 -12.62 -2.76 -8.71
C LEU A 178 -13.64 -2.94 -7.59
N ILE A 179 -14.38 -1.90 -7.21
CA ILE A 179 -15.52 -1.97 -6.27
C ILE A 179 -16.54 -2.99 -6.77
N GLY A 180 -16.93 -2.92 -8.05
CA GLY A 180 -17.89 -3.86 -8.65
C GLY A 180 -17.40 -5.31 -8.60
N LYS A 181 -16.11 -5.55 -8.84
CA LYS A 181 -15.49 -6.88 -8.70
C LYS A 181 -15.54 -7.36 -7.25
N ILE A 182 -15.06 -6.57 -6.30
CA ILE A 182 -14.99 -6.94 -4.87
C ILE A 182 -16.37 -7.35 -4.34
N ILE A 183 -17.42 -6.58 -4.65
CA ILE A 183 -18.79 -6.87 -4.19
C ILE A 183 -19.32 -8.21 -4.73
N LYS A 184 -18.93 -8.55 -5.97
CA LYS A 184 -19.32 -9.81 -6.61
C LYS A 184 -18.61 -11.01 -5.98
N ASP A 185 -17.36 -10.83 -5.55
CA ASP A 185 -16.51 -11.89 -5.03
C ASP A 185 -16.74 -12.16 -3.53
N LEU A 186 -17.03 -11.12 -2.73
CA LEU A 186 -17.43 -11.27 -1.33
C LEU A 186 -18.80 -11.99 -1.25
N ARG A 187 -18.89 -13.09 -0.51
CA ARG A 187 -20.17 -13.85 -0.38
C ARG A 187 -20.97 -13.35 0.81
#